data_AF-A0A7K1UPA1-F1
#
_entry.id   AF-A0A7K1UPA1-F1
#
_cell.length_a   1.000
_cell.length_b   1.000
_cell.length_c   1.000
_cell.angle_alpha   90.00
_cell.angle_beta   90.00
_cell.angle_gamma   90.00
#
_symmetry.space_group_name_H-M   'P 1'
#
loop_
_entity.id
_entity.type
_entity.pdbx_description
1 polymer ?
#
loop_
_entity_poly.entity_id
_entity_poly.type
_entity_poly.pdbx_seq_one_letter_code
_entity_poly.pdbx_strand_id
1 'polypeptide(L)'
;MTHMEMFPGIENPTDRDRVGLIVAEEQLNLILGLRAIRIQRGMTVTEVADAMGVDPSQVSRFESGGTNPTLSTIRRYAKAVRGVFRVETRTLEQDQAGAGQNVVVGQLLASVPRDEPTRSGGSSSLWGLSMQVKVV
;
A
#
# COMPACT_ATOMS: atom_id res chain seq x y z
N MET A 1 -13.75 14.79 12.88
CA MET A 1 -14.50 14.63 11.63
C MET A 1 -15.67 13.70 11.93
N THR A 2 -16.90 14.17 11.73
CA THR A 2 -18.11 13.50 12.24
C THR A 2 -18.48 12.29 11.37
N HIS A 3 -18.85 11.22 12.05
CA HIS A 3 -19.11 9.84 11.62
C HIS A 3 -20.07 9.61 10.40
N MET A 4 -20.65 10.66 9.79
CA MET A 4 -21.65 10.56 8.72
C MET A 4 -21.05 10.34 7.31
N GLU A 5 -19.80 10.73 7.06
CA GLU A 5 -19.23 10.71 5.70
C GLU A 5 -18.58 9.37 5.29
N MET A 6 -18.52 8.39 6.19
CA MET A 6 -17.79 7.14 5.95
C MET A 6 -18.56 6.14 5.06
N PHE A 7 -19.89 6.31 4.92
CA PHE A 7 -20.78 5.45 4.12
C PHE A 7 -21.68 6.31 3.22
N PRO A 8 -21.17 6.82 2.08
CA PRO A 8 -21.95 7.70 1.21
C PRO A 8 -23.23 7.01 0.72
N GLY A 9 -24.38 7.65 0.94
CA GLY A 9 -25.69 7.13 0.51
C GLY A 9 -26.30 6.06 1.43
N ILE A 10 -25.66 5.74 2.57
CA ILE A 10 -26.23 4.85 3.59
C ILE A 10 -26.55 5.67 4.84
N GLU A 11 -27.85 5.90 5.08
CA GLU A 11 -28.33 6.73 6.19
C GLU A 11 -28.15 6.05 7.55
N ASN A 12 -28.23 4.71 7.61
CA ASN A 12 -28.10 3.92 8.83
C ASN A 12 -27.23 2.66 8.59
N PRO A 13 -25.90 2.77 8.61
CA PRO A 13 -25.00 1.66 8.33
C PRO A 13 -25.07 0.58 9.40
N THR A 14 -25.25 -0.66 8.96
CA THR A 14 -25.31 -1.87 9.82
C THR A 14 -23.90 -2.32 10.25
N ASP A 15 -23.82 -3.24 11.20
CA ASP A 15 -22.55 -3.88 11.57
C ASP A 15 -21.90 -4.59 10.39
N ARG A 16 -22.69 -5.14 9.46
CA ARG A 16 -22.18 -5.76 8.24
C ARG A 16 -21.50 -4.73 7.33
N ASP A 17 -22.08 -3.55 7.18
CA ASP A 17 -21.51 -2.47 6.37
C ASP A 17 -20.19 -1.98 6.99
N ARG A 18 -20.19 -1.84 8.33
CA ARG A 18 -19.00 -1.45 9.10
C ARG A 18 -17.86 -2.45 8.97
N VAL A 19 -18.14 -3.73 9.20
CA VAL A 19 -17.16 -4.81 9.01
C VAL A 19 -16.65 -4.82 7.58
N GLY A 20 -17.54 -4.66 6.59
CA GLY A 20 -17.16 -4.61 5.18
C GLY A 20 -16.15 -3.50 4.89
N LEU A 21 -16.38 -2.29 5.41
CA LEU A 21 -15.46 -1.17 5.26
C LEU A 21 -14.12 -1.43 5.96
N ILE A 22 -14.13 -1.81 7.24
CA ILE A 22 -12.92 -2.04 8.04
C ILE A 22 -12.05 -3.11 7.38
N VAL A 23 -12.64 -4.23 6.96
CA VAL A 23 -11.90 -5.32 6.30
C VAL A 23 -11.33 -4.87 4.96
N ALA A 24 -12.07 -4.06 4.19
CA ALA A 24 -11.56 -3.51 2.93
C ALA A 24 -10.40 -2.53 3.16
N GLU A 25 -10.49 -1.68 4.18
CA GLU A 25 -9.43 -0.75 4.58
C GLU A 25 -8.16 -1.49 5.03
N GLU A 26 -8.29 -2.50 5.89
CA GLU A 26 -7.15 -3.31 6.36
C GLU A 26 -6.49 -4.08 5.20
N GLN A 27 -7.27 -4.60 4.25
CA GLN A 27 -6.73 -5.21 3.03
C GLN A 27 -5.95 -4.19 2.19
N LEU A 28 -6.48 -2.98 2.01
CA LEU A 28 -5.81 -1.92 1.27
C LEU A 28 -4.50 -1.52 1.97
N ASN A 29 -4.54 -1.35 3.29
CA ASN A 29 -3.38 -1.02 4.12
C ASN A 29 -2.27 -2.06 3.99
N LEU A 30 -2.61 -3.35 3.98
CA LEU A 30 -1.66 -4.43 3.74
C LEU A 30 -0.97 -4.29 2.37
N ILE A 31 -1.74 -4.05 1.31
CA ILE A 31 -1.21 -3.90 -0.06
C ILE A 31 -0.31 -2.67 -0.16
N LEU A 32 -0.78 -1.52 0.34
CA LEU A 32 -0.03 -0.26 0.29
C LEU A 32 1.22 -0.31 1.15
N GLY A 33 1.20 -1.01 2.28
CA GLY A 33 2.38 -1.25 3.11
C GLY A 33 3.46 -2.05 2.36
N LEU A 34 3.08 -3.12 1.66
CA LEU A 34 4.02 -3.87 0.82
C LEU A 34 4.56 -3.04 -0.35
N ARG A 35 3.71 -2.22 -0.98
CA ARG A 35 4.12 -1.27 -2.01
C ARG A 35 5.12 -0.24 -1.48
N ALA A 36 4.89 0.31 -0.29
CA ALA A 36 5.80 1.26 0.33
C ALA A 36 7.19 0.63 0.55
N ILE A 37 7.24 -0.62 1.00
CA ILE A 37 8.49 -1.39 1.13
C ILE A 37 9.22 -1.52 -0.21
N ARG A 38 8.50 -1.80 -1.31
CA ARG A 38 9.09 -1.82 -2.66
C ARG A 38 9.78 -0.50 -2.98
N ILE A 39 9.05 0.60 -2.82
CA ILE A 39 9.54 1.94 -3.17
C ILE A 39 10.75 2.34 -2.31
N GLN A 40 10.70 2.08 -0.99
CA GLN A 40 11.81 2.35 -0.08
C GLN A 40 13.09 1.57 -0.44
N ARG A 41 12.94 0.43 -1.12
CA ARG A 41 14.05 -0.39 -1.61
C ARG A 41 14.52 0.00 -3.00
N GLY A 42 13.92 1.03 -3.62
CA GLY A 42 14.24 1.47 -4.98
C GLY A 42 13.92 0.45 -6.05
N MET A 43 13.08 -0.55 -5.75
CA MET A 43 12.73 -1.60 -6.70
C MET A 43 11.66 -1.09 -7.67
N THR A 44 11.85 -1.32 -8.96
CA THR A 44 10.87 -1.06 -10.01
C THR A 44 9.75 -2.10 -10.00
N VAL A 45 8.62 -1.78 -10.64
CA VAL A 45 7.51 -2.72 -10.84
C VAL A 45 7.97 -3.95 -11.64
N THR A 46 8.82 -3.76 -12.66
CA THR A 46 9.35 -4.84 -13.50
C THR A 46 10.23 -5.80 -12.71
N GLU A 47 11.13 -5.31 -11.85
CA GLU A 47 11.97 -6.17 -11.02
C GLU A 47 11.15 -7.03 -10.05
N VAL A 48 10.07 -6.48 -9.49
CA VAL A 48 9.14 -7.26 -8.65
C VAL A 48 8.39 -8.28 -9.49
N ALA A 49 7.96 -7.91 -10.71
CA ALA A 49 7.25 -8.81 -11.62
C ALA A 49 8.11 -10.01 -12.02
N ASP A 50 9.39 -9.76 -12.36
CA ASP A 50 10.38 -10.79 -12.68
C ASP A 50 10.60 -11.73 -11.49
N ALA A 51 10.78 -11.18 -10.28
CA ALA A 51 10.92 -11.97 -9.05
C ALA A 51 9.66 -12.79 -8.71
N MET A 52 8.47 -12.32 -9.13
CA MET A 52 7.20 -13.02 -8.95
C MET A 52 6.87 -14.01 -10.09
N GLY A 53 7.59 -13.93 -11.22
CA GLY A 53 7.29 -14.69 -12.45
C GLY A 53 5.95 -14.31 -13.08
N VAL A 54 5.61 -13.01 -13.11
CA VAL A 54 4.36 -12.49 -13.67
C VAL A 54 4.60 -11.28 -14.57
N ASP A 55 3.59 -10.87 -15.32
CA ASP A 55 3.65 -9.64 -16.12
C ASP A 55 3.65 -8.37 -15.23
N PRO A 56 4.41 -7.30 -15.57
CA PRO A 56 4.41 -6.05 -14.81
C PRO A 56 3.03 -5.41 -14.60
N SER A 57 2.08 -5.59 -15.53
CA SER A 57 0.70 -5.12 -15.36
C SER A 57 0.00 -5.77 -14.18
N GLN A 58 0.33 -7.02 -13.83
CA GLN A 58 -0.23 -7.73 -12.68
C GLN A 58 0.28 -7.13 -11.36
N VAL A 59 1.54 -6.69 -11.33
CA VAL A 59 2.13 -6.00 -10.18
C VAL A 59 1.51 -4.60 -10.03
N SER A 60 1.37 -3.84 -11.11
CA SER A 60 0.69 -2.54 -11.10
C SER A 60 -0.77 -2.65 -10.63
N ARG A 61 -1.48 -3.69 -11.09
CA ARG A 61 -2.87 -3.95 -10.70
C ARG A 61 -2.99 -4.41 -9.25
N PHE A 62 -2.01 -5.17 -8.75
CA PHE A 62 -1.91 -5.51 -7.33
C PHE A 62 -1.71 -4.24 -6.49
N GLU A 63 -0.76 -3.36 -6.88
CA GLU A 63 -0.40 -2.13 -6.16
C GLU A 63 -1.47 -1.03 -6.16
N SER A 64 -2.47 -1.12 -7.06
CA SER A 64 -3.57 -0.15 -7.11
C SER A 64 -4.60 -0.35 -6.00
N GLY A 65 -4.59 -1.50 -5.31
CA GLY A 65 -5.58 -1.84 -4.29
C GLY A 65 -6.97 -2.17 -4.82
N GLY A 66 -7.23 -1.98 -6.12
CA GLY A 66 -8.52 -2.27 -6.77
C GLY A 66 -8.72 -3.74 -7.15
N THR A 67 -7.98 -4.66 -6.55
CA THR A 67 -8.09 -6.10 -6.80
C THR A 67 -8.44 -6.87 -5.54
N ASN A 68 -8.86 -8.13 -5.72
CA ASN A 68 -9.02 -9.09 -4.64
C ASN A 68 -7.90 -10.16 -4.73
N PRO A 69 -6.66 -9.83 -4.32
CA PRO A 69 -5.55 -10.76 -4.44
C PRO A 69 -5.68 -11.90 -3.41
N THR A 70 -5.37 -13.12 -3.84
CA THR A 70 -5.27 -14.25 -2.89
C THR A 70 -4.10 -14.03 -1.92
N LEU A 71 -4.15 -14.66 -0.74
CA LEU A 71 -3.01 -14.72 0.18
C LEU A 71 -1.75 -15.32 -0.47
N SER A 72 -1.90 -16.19 -1.48
CA SER A 72 -0.76 -16.68 -2.26
C SER A 72 -0.07 -15.57 -3.04
N THR A 73 -0.83 -14.69 -3.69
CA THR A 73 -0.31 -13.52 -4.41
C THR A 73 0.37 -12.54 -3.46
N ILE A 74 -0.28 -12.22 -2.32
CA ILE A 74 0.28 -11.32 -1.29
C ILE A 74 1.63 -11.88 -0.78
N ARG A 75 1.71 -13.18 -0.47
CA ARG A 75 2.95 -13.82 -0.03
C ARG A 75 4.04 -13.80 -1.10
N ARG A 76 3.72 -14.00 -2.38
CA ARG A 76 4.70 -13.90 -3.47
C ARG A 76 5.26 -12.48 -3.59
N TYR A 77 4.40 -11.47 -3.54
CA TYR A 77 4.83 -10.08 -3.56
C TYR A 77 5.71 -9.77 -2.34
N ALA A 78 5.29 -10.13 -1.13
CA ALA A 78 6.06 -9.94 0.09
C ALA A 78 7.45 -10.58 0.00
N LYS A 79 7.55 -11.81 -0.52
CA LYS A 79 8.85 -12.48 -0.78
C LYS A 79 9.71 -11.71 -1.77
N ALA A 80 9.14 -11.31 -2.91
CA ALA A 80 9.84 -10.57 -3.95
C ALA A 80 10.45 -9.27 -3.42
N VAL A 81 9.68 -8.52 -2.64
CA VAL A 81 10.17 -7.27 -2.04
C VAL A 81 10.95 -7.48 -0.75
N ARG A 82 11.10 -8.71 -0.23
CA ARG A 82 11.67 -9.05 1.09
C ARG A 82 10.94 -8.37 2.26
N GLY A 83 9.63 -8.18 2.11
CA GLY A 83 8.73 -7.63 3.13
C GLY A 83 8.15 -8.71 4.03
N VAL A 84 7.66 -8.29 5.19
CA VAL A 84 6.93 -9.14 6.14
C VAL A 84 5.60 -8.44 6.45
N PHE A 85 4.53 -9.22 6.50
CA PHE A 85 3.24 -8.76 7.00
C PHE A 85 2.77 -9.69 8.12
N ARG A 86 1.97 -9.15 9.03
CA ARG A 86 1.28 -9.89 10.09
C ARG A 86 -0.20 -9.62 9.96
N VAL A 87 -1.01 -10.66 10.16
CA VAL A 87 -2.47 -10.55 10.16
C VAL A 87 -2.94 -10.95 11.55
N GLU A 88 -3.73 -10.08 12.15
CA GLU A 88 -4.38 -10.31 13.44
C GLU A 88 -5.89 -10.30 13.22
N THR A 89 -6.62 -11.02 14.05
CA THR A 89 -8.09 -11.06 14.00
C THR A 89 -8.64 -10.38 15.25
N ARG A 90 -9.66 -9.56 15.07
CA ARG A 90 -10.39 -8.89 16.15
C ARG A 90 -11.88 -8.95 15.87
N THR A 91 -12.68 -8.89 16.92
CA THR A 91 -14.13 -8.66 16.83
C THR A 91 -14.41 -7.19 16.50
N LEU A 92 -15.60 -6.89 15.96
CA LEU A 92 -15.99 -5.52 15.62
C LEU A 92 -15.98 -4.62 16.86
N GLU A 93 -16.40 -5.15 17.99
CA GLU A 93 -16.45 -4.47 19.28
C GLU A 93 -15.03 -4.11 19.77
N GLN A 94 -14.06 -5.01 19.59
CA GLN A 94 -12.65 -4.75 19.93
C GLN A 94 -12.02 -3.70 19.02
N ASP A 95 -12.40 -3.66 17.74
CA ASP A 95 -11.88 -2.68 16.78
C ASP A 95 -12.39 -1.26 17.07
N GLN A 96 -13.69 -1.13 17.38
CA GLN A 96 -14.31 0.13 17.80
C GLN A 96 -13.69 0.67 19.10
N ALA A 97 -13.32 -0.20 20.03
CA ALA A 97 -12.63 0.18 21.27
C ALA A 97 -11.16 0.61 21.03
N GLY A 98 -10.58 0.27 19.88
CA GLY A 98 -9.16 0.47 19.54
C GLY A 98 -8.86 1.52 18.48
N ALA A 99 -9.87 2.23 17.93
CA ALA A 99 -9.82 3.10 16.75
C ALA A 99 -8.86 4.33 16.81
N GLY A 100 -7.97 4.42 17.80
CA GLY A 100 -7.02 5.52 17.97
C GLY A 100 -5.58 5.25 17.51
N GLN A 101 -5.21 4.08 16.96
CA GLN A 101 -3.79 3.67 16.86
C GLN A 101 -3.26 3.22 15.47
N ASN A 102 -4.07 3.07 14.43
CA ASN A 102 -3.57 2.65 13.11
C ASN A 102 -3.25 3.83 12.18
N VAL A 103 -2.16 4.56 12.49
CA VAL A 103 -1.62 5.66 11.64
C VAL A 103 -0.45 5.20 10.75
N VAL A 104 -0.17 3.89 10.72
CA VAL A 104 1.10 3.36 10.19
C VAL A 104 1.27 3.64 8.69
N VAL A 105 0.21 3.54 7.89
CA VAL A 105 0.30 3.79 6.44
C VAL A 105 0.45 5.28 6.12
N GLY A 106 -0.22 6.17 6.88
CA GLY A 106 -0.12 7.62 6.70
C GLY A 106 1.28 8.16 6.97
N GLN A 107 1.94 7.71 8.04
CA GLN A 107 3.33 8.07 8.35
C GLN A 107 4.34 7.47 7.36
N LEU A 108 4.07 6.25 6.85
CA LEU A 108 4.97 5.61 5.90
C LEU A 108 4.84 6.22 4.50
N LEU A 109 3.62 6.47 3.99
CA LEU A 109 3.40 7.11 2.69
C LEU A 109 3.79 8.59 2.66
N ALA A 110 3.70 9.31 3.78
CA ALA A 110 4.16 10.70 3.89
C ALA A 110 5.68 10.85 3.71
N SER A 111 6.45 9.77 3.89
CA SER A 111 7.91 9.75 3.70
C SER A 111 8.35 9.34 2.28
N VAL A 112 7.41 8.95 1.42
CA VAL A 112 7.70 8.46 0.06
C VAL A 112 7.56 9.62 -0.94
N PRO A 113 8.62 10.00 -1.68
CA PRO A 113 8.50 10.96 -2.77
C PRO A 113 7.47 10.45 -3.78
N ARG A 114 6.56 11.33 -4.25
CA ARG A 114 5.71 10.99 -5.39
C ARG A 114 6.63 10.88 -6.61
N ASP A 115 6.91 9.67 -7.08
CA ASP A 115 7.58 9.49 -8.37
C ASP A 115 6.73 10.13 -9.47
N GLU A 116 7.29 11.16 -10.12
CA GLU A 116 6.84 11.58 -11.45
C GLU A 116 7.06 10.41 -12.42
N PRO A 117 6.13 10.18 -13.36
CA PRO A 117 6.31 9.11 -14.34
C PRO A 117 7.55 9.43 -15.17
N THR A 118 8.60 8.62 -15.01
CA THR A 118 9.76 8.64 -15.90
C THR A 118 9.29 8.25 -17.30
N ARG A 119 9.05 9.26 -18.14
CA ARG A 119 8.89 9.05 -19.58
C ARG A 119 10.20 8.48 -20.11
N SER A 120 10.21 7.18 -20.37
CA SER A 120 11.24 6.56 -21.20
C SER A 120 11.07 7.06 -22.64
N GLY A 121 11.94 7.96 -23.08
CA GLY A 121 11.95 8.42 -24.46
C GLY A 121 12.91 9.57 -24.73
N GLY A 122 14.21 9.25 -24.85
CA GLY A 122 15.12 9.94 -25.77
C GLY A 122 15.70 11.31 -25.38
N SER A 123 17.03 11.31 -25.25
CA SER A 123 17.96 12.42 -25.55
C SER A 123 18.18 13.54 -24.53
N SER A 124 19.40 13.49 -23.96
CA SER A 124 20.33 14.61 -23.70
C SER A 124 20.05 15.62 -22.58
N SER A 125 21.15 15.83 -21.83
CA SER A 125 21.62 17.03 -21.12
C SER A 125 21.09 17.33 -19.70
N LEU A 126 22.06 17.32 -18.77
CA LEU A 126 22.18 18.11 -17.53
C LEU A 126 21.08 17.77 -16.50
N TRP A 127 21.37 17.35 -15.27
CA TRP A 127 21.97 18.15 -14.20
C TRP A 127 22.66 17.23 -13.19
N GLY A 128 23.89 17.59 -12.81
CA GLY A 128 24.52 17.06 -11.62
C GLY A 128 23.93 17.74 -10.39
N LEU A 129 23.58 16.96 -9.36
CA LEU A 129 23.51 17.42 -7.99
C LEU A 129 23.81 16.25 -7.06
N SER A 130 25.00 16.31 -6.48
CA SER A 130 25.46 15.48 -5.37
C SER A 130 24.53 15.64 -4.17
N MET A 131 24.08 14.52 -3.61
CA MET A 131 23.39 14.52 -2.31
C MET A 131 24.37 13.97 -1.25
N GLN A 132 24.93 14.88 -0.47
CA GLN A 132 25.68 14.59 0.75
C GLN A 132 24.67 14.19 1.84
N VAL A 133 24.71 12.95 2.30
CA VAL A 133 23.98 12.51 3.50
C VAL A 133 24.86 12.82 4.71
N LYS A 134 24.46 13.84 5.49
CA LYS A 134 24.98 14.05 6.84
C LYS A 134 24.20 13.14 7.79
N VAL A 135 24.89 12.16 8.34
CA VAL A 135 24.41 11.41 9.52
C VAL A 135 24.65 12.30 10.73
N VAL A 136 23.61 12.55 11.52
CA VAL A 136 23.70 13.04 12.89
C VAL A 136 23.02 12.01 13.79
#